data_AF-A0A9P0CBD9-F1
#
_entry.id   AF-A0A9P0CBD9-F1
#
_cell.length_a   1.000
_cell.length_b   1.000
_cell.length_c   1.000
_cell.angle_alpha   90.00
_cell.angle_beta   90.00
_cell.angle_gamma   90.00
#
_symmetry.space_group_name_H-M   'P 1'
#
loop_
_entity.id
_entity.type
_entity.pdbx_description
1 polymer ?
#
loop_
_entity_poly.entity_id
_entity_poly.type
_entity_poly.pdbx_seq_one_letter_code
_entity_poly.pdbx_strand_id
1 'polypeptide(L)'
;MPIKMFTGLVLIIATQSVYYTNGAQIKSKHNDPIIFPGPIQEVPLTRYGADENDIPEKCRNKNYCTIKPVDYPQERFNSMIKSKSLQQVSLVQSDLDDRQGDPEEIDNCETLVEYDKLYKVKSDDGQWRTVVQAPEKNYVQKVRLETCQGGDQECFEGILLLPGYKTYCKQQYSKWSFMVDTTDGSGNTENITVNLPTCCSCHYKKV
;
A
#
# COMPACT_ATOMS: atom_id res chain seq x y z
N MET A 1 62.49 55.62 -30.84
CA MET A 1 61.92 56.98 -30.87
C MET A 1 60.42 56.84 -30.61
N PRO A 2 59.87 57.48 -29.56
CA PRO A 2 58.59 57.11 -28.94
C PRO A 2 57.42 57.85 -29.59
N ILE A 3 56.17 57.38 -29.38
CA ILE A 3 55.02 58.20 -28.97
C ILE A 3 53.87 57.26 -28.49
N LYS A 4 53.73 57.27 -27.16
CA LYS A 4 52.53 57.29 -26.31
C LYS A 4 51.30 56.42 -26.62
N MET A 5 51.01 55.59 -25.61
CA MET A 5 49.70 55.16 -25.13
C MET A 5 48.60 56.22 -25.26
N PHE A 6 47.42 55.81 -25.71
CA PHE A 6 46.17 56.25 -25.10
C PHE A 6 45.21 55.05 -24.98
N THR A 7 44.92 54.73 -23.73
CA THR A 7 43.94 53.77 -23.24
C THR A 7 42.53 54.26 -23.55
N GLY A 8 41.73 53.42 -24.21
CA GLY A 8 40.30 53.64 -24.43
C GLY A 8 39.55 52.33 -24.19
N LEU A 9 38.93 52.21 -23.01
CA LEU A 9 38.11 51.09 -22.58
C LEU A 9 36.79 51.12 -23.37
N VAL A 10 36.58 50.19 -24.30
CA VAL A 10 35.34 50.09 -25.09
C VAL A 10 34.33 49.26 -24.32
N LEU A 11 33.32 49.93 -23.76
CA LEU A 11 32.21 49.32 -23.05
C LEU A 11 31.01 49.22 -24.01
N ILE A 12 30.78 48.03 -24.55
CA ILE A 12 29.68 47.76 -25.48
C ILE A 12 28.40 47.58 -24.67
N ILE A 13 27.53 48.59 -24.66
CA ILE A 13 26.21 48.54 -24.04
C ILE A 13 25.23 47.92 -25.04
N ALA A 14 24.88 46.65 -24.83
CA ALA A 14 23.81 45.98 -25.56
C ALA A 14 22.46 46.44 -24.99
N THR A 15 21.75 47.31 -25.70
CA THR A 15 20.37 47.68 -25.39
C THR A 15 19.44 46.56 -25.87
N GLN A 16 19.12 45.61 -25.00
CA GLN A 16 17.95 44.76 -25.20
C GLN A 16 16.70 45.54 -24.79
N SER A 17 15.85 45.80 -25.77
CA SER A 17 14.49 46.31 -25.59
C SER A 17 13.65 45.27 -24.83
N VAL A 18 13.55 45.43 -23.51
CA VAL A 18 12.60 44.70 -22.68
C VAL A 18 11.25 45.41 -22.78
N TYR A 19 10.28 44.74 -23.40
CA TYR A 19 8.90 45.17 -23.41
C TYR A 19 8.37 45.22 -21.97
N TYR A 20 7.99 46.42 -21.52
CA TYR A 20 7.23 46.59 -20.29
C TYR A 20 5.84 45.99 -20.49
N THR A 21 5.63 44.78 -20.00
CA THR A 21 4.27 44.31 -19.69
C THR A 21 3.84 45.01 -18.41
N ASN A 22 2.77 45.82 -18.49
CA ASN A 22 2.12 46.36 -17.31
C ASN A 22 1.46 45.20 -16.56
N GLY A 23 2.19 44.57 -15.64
CA GLY A 23 1.60 43.72 -14.62
C GLY A 23 0.69 44.59 -13.74
N ALA A 24 -0.60 44.27 -13.69
CA ALA A 24 -1.53 44.91 -12.78
C ALA A 24 -1.03 44.71 -11.33
N GLN A 25 -0.56 45.78 -10.71
CA GLN A 25 -0.23 45.80 -9.29
C GLN A 25 -1.55 45.77 -8.50
N ILE A 26 -2.03 44.59 -8.13
CA ILE A 26 -3.04 44.45 -7.09
C ILE A 26 -2.34 44.78 -5.78
N LYS A 27 -2.53 46.00 -5.29
CA LYS A 27 -2.22 46.36 -3.89
C LYS A 27 -3.13 45.54 -3.00
N SER A 28 -2.71 44.34 -2.61
CA SER A 28 -3.32 43.61 -1.50
C SER A 28 -2.98 44.36 -0.22
N LYS A 29 -3.94 45.14 0.28
CA LYS A 29 -3.92 45.63 1.65
C LYS A 29 -5.30 45.42 2.25
N HIS A 30 -5.56 44.18 2.63
CA HIS A 30 -6.56 43.86 3.65
C HIS A 30 -6.10 42.59 4.37
N ASN A 31 -5.52 42.75 5.56
CA ASN A 31 -5.30 41.67 6.52
C ASN A 31 -6.55 41.56 7.40
N ASP A 32 -7.70 41.32 6.77
CA ASP A 32 -8.89 40.96 7.53
C ASP A 32 -8.90 39.44 7.67
N PRO A 33 -8.87 38.88 8.89
CA PRO A 33 -9.13 37.47 9.06
C PRO A 33 -10.53 37.18 8.52
N ILE A 34 -10.63 36.19 7.64
CA ILE A 34 -11.93 35.69 7.17
C ILE A 34 -12.60 35.03 8.37
N ILE A 35 -13.55 35.74 8.99
CA ILE A 35 -14.35 35.22 10.10
C ILE A 35 -15.65 34.66 9.50
N PHE A 36 -15.82 33.34 9.57
CA PHE A 36 -17.07 32.68 9.20
C PHE A 36 -18.06 32.76 10.37
N PRO A 37 -19.27 33.30 10.19
CA PRO A 37 -20.31 33.29 11.21
C PRO A 37 -20.96 31.89 11.25
N GLY A 38 -20.46 31.04 12.14
CA GLY A 38 -21.05 29.73 12.43
C GLY A 38 -20.09 28.86 13.27
N PRO A 39 -20.60 27.87 14.03
CA PRO A 39 -19.74 26.90 14.68
C PRO A 39 -18.89 26.19 13.61
N ILE A 40 -17.59 26.15 13.83
CA ILE A 40 -16.64 25.45 12.97
C ILE A 40 -16.96 23.97 13.14
N GLN A 41 -17.60 23.36 12.15
CA GLN A 41 -17.72 21.91 12.11
C GLN A 41 -16.36 21.39 11.65
N GLU A 42 -15.64 20.68 12.52
CA GLU A 42 -14.42 19.98 12.14
C GLU A 42 -14.79 18.95 11.07
N VAL A 43 -14.54 19.30 9.81
CA VAL A 43 -14.61 18.34 8.71
C VAL A 43 -13.32 17.54 8.80
N PRO A 44 -13.36 16.20 8.98
CA PRO A 44 -12.15 15.39 9.02
C PRO A 44 -11.33 15.64 7.75
N LEU A 45 -10.03 15.91 7.91
CA LEU A 45 -9.08 16.10 6.80
C LEU A 45 -8.86 14.77 6.06
N THR A 46 -9.81 14.31 5.24
CA THR A 46 -9.62 13.14 4.37
C THR A 46 -8.87 13.48 3.07
N ARG A 47 -7.87 14.38 3.14
CA ARG A 47 -7.18 14.93 1.95
C ARG A 47 -5.74 14.46 1.74
N TYR A 48 -5.09 13.86 2.74
CA TYR A 48 -3.68 13.46 2.64
C TYR A 48 -3.41 12.15 3.37
N GLY A 49 -3.52 11.02 2.66
CA GLY A 49 -3.26 9.68 3.21
C GLY A 49 -4.29 9.28 4.27
N ALA A 50 -4.55 7.98 4.42
CA ALA A 50 -5.20 7.54 5.64
C ALA A 50 -4.22 7.82 6.78
N ASP A 51 -4.50 8.84 7.59
CA ASP A 51 -3.88 9.05 8.89
C ASP A 51 -3.84 7.69 9.61
N GLU A 52 -2.74 7.34 10.26
CA GLU A 52 -2.66 6.10 11.04
C GLU A 52 -3.83 6.00 12.05
N ASN A 53 -4.43 7.12 12.42
CA ASN A 53 -5.65 7.18 13.22
C ASN A 53 -6.88 6.47 12.59
N ASP A 54 -6.97 6.37 11.27
CA ASP A 54 -8.04 5.70 10.52
C ASP A 54 -7.78 4.20 10.26
N ILE A 55 -6.77 3.64 10.92
CA ILE A 55 -6.47 2.20 10.90
C ILE A 55 -6.93 1.57 12.21
N PRO A 56 -7.79 0.53 12.17
CA PRO A 56 -8.17 -0.19 13.39
C PRO A 56 -6.95 -0.68 14.16
N GLU A 57 -7.01 -0.64 15.48
CA GLU A 57 -5.89 -1.00 16.36
C GLU A 57 -5.31 -2.39 16.05
N LYS A 58 -6.19 -3.36 15.74
CA LYS A 58 -5.82 -4.72 15.31
C LYS A 58 -4.94 -4.79 14.06
N CYS A 59 -4.92 -3.75 13.24
CA CYS A 59 -4.20 -3.69 11.97
C CYS A 59 -2.94 -2.81 12.03
N ARG A 60 -2.71 -2.03 13.10
CA ARG A 60 -1.61 -1.05 13.18
C ARG A 60 -0.22 -1.68 13.03
N ASN A 61 -0.02 -2.86 13.61
CA ASN A 61 1.25 -3.61 13.55
C ASN A 61 1.35 -4.55 12.34
N LYS A 62 0.43 -4.44 11.38
CA LYS A 62 0.40 -5.23 10.15
C LYS A 62 0.55 -4.29 8.96
N ASN A 63 0.81 -4.85 7.79
CA ASN A 63 0.80 -4.14 6.51
C ASN A 63 -0.47 -4.42 5.69
N TYR A 64 -1.49 -5.01 6.32
CA TYR A 64 -2.80 -5.25 5.74
C TYR A 64 -3.89 -5.16 6.81
N CYS A 65 -5.12 -4.95 6.37
CA CYS A 65 -6.29 -4.94 7.24
C CYS A 65 -7.49 -5.61 6.57
N THR A 66 -8.09 -6.55 7.30
CA THR A 66 -9.29 -7.31 6.89
C THR A 66 -10.58 -6.66 7.36
N ILE A 67 -10.49 -5.64 8.20
CA ILE A 67 -11.64 -4.91 8.74
C ILE A 67 -12.09 -3.87 7.72
N LYS A 68 -13.39 -3.88 7.39
CA LYS A 68 -14.01 -2.89 6.51
C LYS A 68 -14.11 -1.53 7.21
N PRO A 69 -13.53 -0.45 6.67
CA PRO A 69 -13.72 0.91 7.17
C PRO A 69 -15.19 1.34 7.10
N VAL A 70 -15.60 2.24 8.00
CA VAL A 70 -16.99 2.73 8.05
C VAL A 70 -17.33 3.58 6.82
N ASP A 71 -16.37 4.34 6.33
CA ASP A 71 -16.47 5.24 5.18
C ASP A 71 -16.03 4.58 3.85
N TYR A 72 -15.98 3.25 3.80
CA TYR A 72 -15.51 2.52 2.63
C TYR A 72 -16.39 2.81 1.39
N PRO A 73 -15.84 3.34 0.27
CA PRO A 73 -16.60 3.84 -0.88
C PRO A 73 -17.11 2.70 -1.77
N GLN A 74 -18.02 1.90 -1.24
CA GLN A 74 -18.50 0.65 -1.82
C GLN A 74 -19.20 0.84 -3.17
N GLU A 75 -20.12 1.80 -3.24
CA GLU A 75 -20.95 2.08 -4.42
C GLU A 75 -20.09 2.61 -5.57
N ARG A 76 -19.07 3.40 -5.26
CA ARG A 76 -18.10 3.91 -6.23
C ARG A 76 -17.30 2.76 -6.83
N PHE A 77 -16.79 1.84 -6.00
CA PHE A 77 -16.07 0.66 -6.49
C PHE A 77 -16.97 -0.29 -7.30
N ASN A 78 -18.22 -0.48 -6.89
CA ASN A 78 -19.18 -1.27 -7.65
C ASN A 78 -19.52 -0.65 -9.02
N SER A 79 -19.59 0.68 -9.11
CA SER A 79 -19.94 1.36 -10.38
C SER A 79 -18.77 1.43 -11.37
N MET A 80 -17.52 1.48 -10.89
CA MET A 80 -16.35 1.55 -11.76
C MET A 80 -15.97 0.22 -12.41
N ILE A 81 -16.27 -0.90 -11.74
CA ILE A 81 -15.99 -2.23 -12.28
C ILE A 81 -17.10 -2.59 -13.27
N LYS A 82 -16.78 -2.54 -14.57
CA LYS A 82 -17.65 -3.10 -15.60
C LYS A 82 -17.72 -4.60 -15.37
N SER A 83 -18.93 -5.13 -15.21
CA SER A 83 -19.14 -6.58 -15.12
C SER A 83 -18.59 -7.23 -16.38
N LYS A 84 -17.42 -7.84 -16.29
CA LYS A 84 -17.11 -8.94 -17.20
C LYS A 84 -17.94 -10.11 -16.70
N SER A 85 -18.76 -10.68 -17.58
CA SER A 85 -19.26 -12.03 -17.40
C SER A 85 -18.01 -12.91 -17.28
N LEU A 86 -17.53 -13.11 -16.06
CA LEU A 86 -16.61 -14.17 -15.77
C LEU A 86 -17.49 -15.41 -15.91
N GLN A 87 -17.39 -16.08 -17.06
CA GLN A 87 -17.86 -17.44 -17.16
C GLN A 87 -17.24 -18.15 -15.97
N GLN A 88 -18.10 -18.56 -15.05
CA GLN A 88 -17.69 -19.33 -13.90
C GLN A 88 -16.91 -20.49 -14.49
N VAL A 89 -15.60 -20.55 -14.23
CA VAL A 89 -14.81 -21.69 -14.63
C VAL A 89 -15.52 -22.86 -13.98
N SER A 90 -16.14 -23.71 -14.81
CA SER A 90 -16.65 -24.99 -14.34
C SER A 90 -15.43 -25.68 -13.78
N LEU A 91 -15.32 -25.69 -12.45
CA LEU A 91 -14.37 -26.53 -11.75
C LEU A 91 -14.90 -27.94 -12.01
N VAL A 92 -14.58 -28.48 -13.18
CA VAL A 92 -14.58 -29.91 -13.40
C VAL A 92 -13.44 -30.39 -12.51
N GLN A 93 -13.78 -30.63 -11.26
CA GLN A 93 -12.94 -31.30 -10.30
C GLN A 93 -12.82 -32.71 -10.86
N SER A 94 -11.83 -32.93 -11.74
CA SER A 94 -11.43 -34.27 -12.10
C SER A 94 -11.06 -34.95 -10.78
N ASP A 95 -11.61 -36.13 -10.54
CA ASP A 95 -11.39 -36.95 -9.33
C ASP A 95 -9.92 -37.40 -9.13
N LEU A 96 -8.95 -36.73 -9.76
CA LEU A 96 -7.56 -37.12 -9.95
C LEU A 96 -6.57 -35.95 -9.76
N ASP A 97 -6.73 -35.13 -8.73
CA ASP A 97 -5.62 -34.30 -8.22
C ASP A 97 -5.92 -33.88 -6.78
N ASP A 98 -5.78 -34.82 -5.86
CA ASP A 98 -5.71 -34.50 -4.44
C ASP A 98 -4.39 -33.77 -4.16
N ARG A 99 -4.42 -32.44 -4.27
CA ARG A 99 -3.29 -31.56 -3.95
C ARG A 99 -3.25 -31.21 -2.46
N GLN A 100 -4.08 -31.86 -1.63
CA GLN A 100 -4.22 -31.51 -0.21
C GLN A 100 -3.22 -32.22 0.72
N GLY A 101 -2.32 -33.04 0.17
CA GLY A 101 -1.32 -33.76 0.97
C GLY A 101 -1.90 -34.99 1.66
N ASP A 102 -1.10 -35.68 2.46
CA ASP A 102 -1.58 -36.81 3.25
C ASP A 102 -2.41 -36.29 4.43
N PRO A 103 -3.65 -36.76 4.66
CA PRO A 103 -4.49 -36.29 5.77
C PRO A 103 -3.90 -36.61 7.17
N GLU A 104 -2.92 -37.50 7.26
CA GLU A 104 -2.20 -37.82 8.49
C GLU A 104 -0.93 -36.97 8.69
N GLU A 105 -0.54 -36.14 7.71
CA GLU A 105 0.59 -35.22 7.85
C GLU A 105 0.27 -34.10 8.86
N ILE A 106 1.22 -33.88 9.76
CA ILE A 106 1.15 -32.81 10.77
C ILE A 106 2.27 -31.82 10.48
N ASP A 107 1.89 -30.55 10.32
CA ASP A 107 2.84 -29.46 10.18
C ASP A 107 3.65 -29.27 11.47
N ASN A 108 4.97 -29.13 11.34
CA ASN A 108 5.88 -28.96 12.47
C ASN A 108 5.89 -27.55 13.07
N CYS A 109 5.18 -26.62 12.43
CA CYS A 109 5.02 -25.26 12.90
C CYS A 109 3.52 -24.95 12.95
N GLU A 110 3.02 -24.58 14.12
CA GLU A 110 1.62 -24.22 14.27
C GLU A 110 1.32 -22.90 13.54
N THR A 111 0.28 -22.91 12.70
CA THR A 111 -0.12 -21.76 11.90
C THR A 111 -1.60 -21.43 12.08
N LEU A 112 -1.91 -20.15 11.85
CA LEU A 112 -3.27 -19.67 11.67
C LEU A 112 -3.48 -19.37 10.19
N VAL A 113 -4.41 -20.09 9.56
CA VAL A 113 -4.77 -19.92 8.14
C VAL A 113 -6.13 -19.23 8.04
N GLU A 114 -6.18 -18.09 7.34
CA GLU A 114 -7.39 -17.30 7.13
C GLU A 114 -7.58 -16.99 5.64
N TYR A 115 -8.83 -17.00 5.16
CA TYR A 115 -9.17 -16.69 3.76
C TYR A 115 -10.00 -15.40 3.68
N ASP A 116 -9.31 -14.26 3.73
CA ASP A 116 -9.95 -12.97 3.96
C ASP A 116 -9.88 -12.01 2.78
N LYS A 117 -10.83 -11.07 2.79
CA LYS A 117 -10.80 -9.87 1.93
C LYS A 117 -9.95 -8.81 2.62
N LEU A 118 -9.08 -8.16 1.87
CA LEU A 118 -8.35 -6.99 2.38
C LEU A 118 -9.07 -5.71 1.98
N TYR A 119 -9.19 -4.77 2.92
CA TYR A 119 -9.78 -3.45 2.65
C TYR A 119 -8.74 -2.33 2.65
N LYS A 120 -7.67 -2.50 3.41
CA LYS A 120 -6.52 -1.60 3.40
C LYS A 120 -5.23 -2.41 3.37
N VAL A 121 -4.23 -1.89 2.66
CA VAL A 121 -2.88 -2.43 2.62
C VAL A 121 -1.87 -1.30 2.73
N LYS A 122 -0.69 -1.58 3.29
CA LYS A 122 0.38 -0.61 3.44
C LYS A 122 1.41 -0.84 2.33
N SER A 123 1.61 0.14 1.46
CA SER A 123 2.63 0.07 0.41
C SER A 123 4.04 0.14 1.00
N ASP A 124 5.04 -0.18 0.17
CA ASP A 124 6.46 -0.19 0.57
C ASP A 124 6.97 1.19 1.03
N ASP A 125 6.31 2.28 0.61
CA ASP A 125 6.56 3.65 1.07
C ASP A 125 5.94 3.97 2.45
N GLY A 126 5.26 2.99 3.06
CA GLY A 126 4.61 3.11 4.35
C GLY A 126 3.21 3.74 4.32
N GLN A 127 2.66 4.06 3.15
CA GLN A 127 1.34 4.66 3.04
C GLN A 127 0.23 3.60 3.04
N TRP A 128 -0.85 3.86 3.77
CA TRP A 128 -2.04 3.00 3.70
C TRP A 128 -2.87 3.35 2.47
N ARG A 129 -3.21 2.33 1.69
CA ARG A 129 -3.99 2.43 0.45
C ARG A 129 -5.26 1.58 0.58
N THR A 130 -6.37 2.11 0.09
CA THR A 130 -7.67 1.43 0.12
C THR A 130 -7.76 0.43 -1.02
N VAL A 131 -7.99 -0.84 -0.71
CA VAL A 131 -8.13 -1.93 -1.68
C VAL A 131 -9.51 -1.85 -2.32
N VAL A 132 -9.55 -1.98 -3.64
CA VAL A 132 -10.80 -1.95 -4.42
C VAL A 132 -11.51 -3.30 -4.28
N GLN A 133 -12.75 -3.27 -3.78
CA GLN A 133 -13.62 -4.43 -3.67
C GLN A 133 -14.97 -4.09 -4.28
N ALA A 134 -15.39 -4.85 -5.29
CA ALA A 134 -16.66 -4.67 -5.98
C ALA A 134 -17.44 -6.00 -6.02
N PRO A 135 -17.98 -6.47 -4.87
CA PRO A 135 -18.66 -7.75 -4.76
C PRO A 135 -19.90 -7.84 -5.66
N GLU A 136 -20.62 -6.74 -5.91
CA GLU A 136 -21.78 -6.71 -6.83
C GLU A 136 -21.39 -6.99 -8.29
N LYS A 137 -20.11 -6.85 -8.61
CA LYS A 137 -19.54 -7.10 -9.94
C LYS A 137 -18.67 -8.35 -9.96
N ASN A 138 -18.76 -9.21 -8.93
CA ASN A 138 -17.94 -10.40 -8.75
C ASN A 138 -16.43 -10.12 -8.78
N TYR A 139 -16.03 -8.92 -8.36
CA TYR A 139 -14.63 -8.55 -8.25
C TYR A 139 -14.28 -8.41 -6.77
N VAL A 140 -13.70 -9.48 -6.21
CA VAL A 140 -13.28 -9.53 -4.81
C VAL A 140 -11.84 -10.00 -4.75
N GLN A 141 -10.96 -9.16 -4.18
CA GLN A 141 -9.57 -9.49 -3.92
C GLN A 141 -9.49 -10.19 -2.56
N LYS A 142 -9.52 -11.53 -2.57
CA LYS A 142 -9.31 -12.39 -1.40
C LYS A 142 -7.91 -12.98 -1.41
N VAL A 143 -7.37 -13.23 -0.22
CA VAL A 143 -6.07 -13.86 -0.03
C VAL A 143 -6.14 -14.96 1.02
N ARG A 144 -5.27 -15.97 0.88
CA ARG A 144 -4.96 -16.92 1.94
C ARG A 144 -3.80 -16.35 2.76
N LEU A 145 -4.08 -15.97 4.00
CA LEU A 145 -3.10 -15.50 4.96
C LEU A 145 -2.72 -16.67 5.86
N GLU A 146 -1.43 -16.91 6.03
CA GLU A 146 -0.93 -17.94 6.94
C GLU A 146 0.13 -17.34 7.85
N THR A 147 -0.22 -17.24 9.13
CA THR A 147 0.64 -16.63 10.16
C THR A 147 1.12 -17.68 11.14
N CYS A 148 2.43 -17.70 11.45
CA CYS A 148 2.98 -18.53 12.53
C CYS A 148 2.33 -18.14 13.87
N GLN A 149 1.83 -19.10 14.63
CA GLN A 149 1.38 -18.85 16.01
C GLN A 149 2.59 -18.74 16.98
N GLY A 150 3.64 -19.52 16.70
CA GLY A 150 4.86 -19.59 17.49
C GLY A 150 6.11 -19.23 16.70
N GLY A 151 6.25 -17.96 16.30
CA GLY A 151 7.48 -17.49 15.63
C GLY A 151 8.73 -17.79 16.48
N ASP A 152 9.77 -18.31 15.84
CA ASP A 152 11.05 -18.70 16.46
C ASP A 152 10.98 -19.83 17.50
N GLN A 153 9.83 -20.49 17.68
CA GLN A 153 9.74 -21.71 18.48
C GLN A 153 10.48 -22.87 17.82
N GLU A 154 11.03 -23.78 18.62
CA GLU A 154 11.67 -25.00 18.12
C GLU A 154 10.64 -25.86 17.37
N CYS A 155 11.08 -26.55 16.33
CA CYS A 155 10.26 -27.42 15.50
C CYS A 155 10.96 -28.76 15.28
N PHE A 156 10.21 -29.79 14.92
CA PHE A 156 10.65 -31.19 14.98
C PHE A 156 11.00 -31.66 16.40
N GLU A 157 10.26 -31.18 17.40
CA GLU A 157 10.39 -31.67 18.78
C GLU A 157 10.14 -33.19 18.83
N GLY A 158 11.03 -33.94 19.48
CA GLY A 158 10.95 -35.40 19.57
C GLY A 158 11.68 -36.17 18.47
N ILE A 159 12.28 -35.49 17.49
CA ILE A 159 13.19 -36.10 16.50
C ILE A 159 14.65 -35.82 16.91
N LEU A 160 15.52 -36.80 16.68
CA LEU A 160 16.95 -36.72 17.04
C LEU A 160 17.66 -35.69 16.16
N LEU A 161 17.81 -34.46 16.66
CA LEU A 161 18.51 -33.38 15.96
C LEU A 161 20.02 -33.60 15.98
N LEU A 162 20.70 -33.22 14.89
CA LEU A 162 22.16 -33.28 14.81
C LEU A 162 22.80 -32.35 15.85
N PRO A 163 23.82 -32.80 16.60
CA PRO A 163 24.55 -31.95 17.53
C PRO A 163 25.09 -30.69 16.84
N GLY A 164 24.91 -29.52 17.47
CA GLY A 164 25.36 -28.23 16.94
C GLY A 164 24.38 -27.56 15.96
N TYR A 165 23.17 -28.08 15.80
CA TYR A 165 22.09 -27.43 15.05
C TYR A 165 20.91 -27.11 15.96
N LYS A 166 20.23 -25.99 15.67
CA LYS A 166 18.94 -25.61 16.26
C LYS A 166 17.92 -25.42 15.16
N THR A 167 16.70 -25.89 15.39
CA THR A 167 15.54 -25.69 14.52
C THR A 167 14.68 -24.55 15.06
N TYR A 168 13.95 -23.86 14.18
CA TYR A 168 13.03 -22.80 14.55
C TYR A 168 11.99 -22.53 13.46
N CYS A 169 10.76 -22.22 13.85
CA CYS A 169 9.69 -21.82 12.93
C CYS A 169 9.91 -20.39 12.44
N LYS A 170 9.83 -20.19 11.12
CA LYS A 170 10.03 -18.89 10.48
C LYS A 170 8.84 -18.53 9.59
N GLN A 171 8.35 -17.31 9.77
CA GLN A 171 7.33 -16.72 8.90
C GLN A 171 7.91 -16.40 7.53
N GLN A 172 7.24 -16.87 6.48
CA GLN A 172 7.51 -16.53 5.10
C GLN A 172 6.47 -15.53 4.58
N TYR A 173 6.95 -14.65 3.71
CA TYR A 173 6.13 -13.62 3.07
C TYR A 173 6.26 -13.71 1.55
N SER A 174 5.15 -13.49 0.86
CA SER A 174 5.12 -13.41 -0.60
C SER A 174 4.62 -12.05 -1.05
N LYS A 175 5.10 -11.57 -2.20
CA LYS A 175 4.60 -10.34 -2.82
C LYS A 175 3.27 -10.59 -3.52
N TRP A 176 2.27 -9.82 -3.16
CA TRP A 176 0.93 -9.83 -3.76
C TRP A 176 0.64 -8.48 -4.41
N SER A 177 0.02 -8.50 -5.59
CA SER A 177 -0.41 -7.28 -6.29
C SER A 177 -1.88 -7.00 -6.00
N PHE A 178 -2.19 -5.75 -5.62
CA PHE A 178 -3.53 -5.29 -5.32
C PHE A 178 -3.90 -4.08 -6.15
N MET A 179 -5.13 -4.09 -6.67
CA MET A 179 -5.74 -2.88 -7.22
C MET A 179 -6.27 -2.02 -6.07
N VAL A 180 -5.76 -0.79 -5.98
CA VAL A 180 -6.08 0.17 -4.93
C VAL A 180 -6.58 1.48 -5.51
N ASP A 181 -7.33 2.23 -4.71
CA ASP A 181 -7.74 3.59 -5.05
C ASP A 181 -6.54 4.52 -5.12
N THR A 182 -6.53 5.49 -6.03
CA THR A 182 -5.48 6.53 -6.09
C THR A 182 -5.62 7.53 -4.94
N THR A 183 -4.50 8.04 -4.42
CA THR A 183 -4.50 9.07 -3.36
C THR A 183 -4.66 10.50 -3.90
N ASP A 184 -4.60 10.69 -5.22
CA ASP A 184 -4.68 11.99 -5.89
C ASP A 184 -6.11 12.58 -5.96
N GLY A 185 -7.11 11.84 -5.47
CA GLY A 185 -8.52 12.24 -5.50
C GLY A 185 -9.16 12.17 -6.89
N SER A 186 -8.46 11.63 -7.89
CA SER A 186 -8.99 11.46 -9.26
C SER A 186 -10.08 10.40 -9.35
N GLY A 187 -10.14 9.51 -8.37
CA GLY A 187 -11.00 8.33 -8.37
C GLY A 187 -10.58 7.24 -9.34
N ASN A 188 -9.34 7.32 -9.83
CA ASN A 188 -8.70 6.27 -10.59
C ASN A 188 -8.16 5.18 -9.65
N THR A 189 -7.71 4.08 -10.25
CA THR A 189 -7.06 2.97 -9.54
C THR A 189 -5.66 2.73 -10.05
N GLU A 190 -4.81 2.23 -9.18
CA GLU A 190 -3.47 1.76 -9.52
C GLU A 190 -3.22 0.38 -8.91
N ASN A 191 -2.20 -0.32 -9.40
CA ASN A 191 -1.76 -1.58 -8.82
C ASN A 191 -0.52 -1.34 -7.96
N ILE A 192 -0.54 -1.85 -6.73
CA ILE A 192 0.60 -1.82 -5.83
C ILE A 192 0.94 -3.23 -5.36
N THR A 193 2.20 -3.45 -4.96
CA THR A 193 2.64 -4.72 -4.39
C THR A 193 2.84 -4.62 -2.90
N VAL A 194 2.42 -5.65 -2.15
CA VAL A 194 2.55 -5.74 -0.70
C VAL A 194 2.98 -7.15 -0.31
N ASN A 195 3.85 -7.27 0.69
CA ASN A 195 4.28 -8.56 1.22
C ASN A 195 3.25 -9.10 2.21
N LEU A 196 2.65 -10.26 1.95
CA LEU A 196 1.69 -10.88 2.86
C LEU A 196 2.25 -12.16 3.49
N PRO A 197 1.88 -12.49 4.74
CA PRO A 197 2.27 -13.75 5.36
C PRO A 197 1.57 -14.90 4.64
N THR A 198 2.35 -15.82 4.06
CA THR A 198 1.81 -16.90 3.21
C THR A 198 2.15 -18.30 3.66
N CYS A 199 3.15 -18.47 4.52
CA CYS A 199 3.57 -19.78 5.02
C CYS A 199 4.36 -19.64 6.34
N CYS A 200 4.23 -20.62 7.23
CA CYS A 200 5.20 -20.85 8.29
C CYS A 200 5.98 -22.13 8.04
N SER A 201 7.31 -22.04 7.96
CA SER A 201 8.17 -23.20 7.69
C SER A 201 9.21 -23.39 8.78
N CYS A 202 9.57 -24.64 9.07
CA CYS A 202 10.66 -24.95 9.97
C CYS A 202 12.01 -24.74 9.26
N HIS A 203 12.90 -23.99 9.89
CA HIS A 203 14.28 -23.77 9.46
C HIS A 203 15.25 -24.34 10.47
N TYR A 204 16.51 -24.52 10.06
CA TYR A 204 17.61 -24.85 10.97
C TYR A 204 18.77 -23.89 10.78
N LYS A 205 19.60 -23.76 11.82
CA LYS A 205 20.88 -23.05 11.77
C LYS A 205 21.92 -23.73 12.65
N LYS A 206 23.19 -23.54 12.32
CA LYS A 206 24.31 -24.00 13.14
C LYS A 206 24.47 -23.11 14.37
N VAL A 207 24.77 -23.71 15.52
CA VAL A 207 25.03 -23.06 16.81
C VAL A 207 26.51 -22.96 17.08
#